data_AF-L1PQT0-F1
#
_entry.id   AF-L1PQT0-F1
#
_cell.length_a   1.000
_cell.length_b   1.000
_cell.length_c   1.000
_cell.angle_alpha   90.00
_cell.angle_beta   90.00
_cell.angle_gamma   90.00
#
_symmetry.space_group_name_H-M   'P 1'
#
loop_
_entity.id
_entity.type
_entity.pdbx_description
1 polymer ?
#
loop_
_entity_poly.entity_id
_entity_poly.type
_entity_poly.pdbx_seq_one_letter_code
_entity_poly.pdbx_strand_id
1 'polypeptide(L)'
;MSTQTVERELAKEEKKTKLGFNGLTPSEWALLSKNVITEDDILNPVWNDLSSPRNQYQLEHGAVYPVKLCERLIKMYSKEEDTIFDPFLGIGSTMIAAQNLNRHCIGTELNPK
;
A
#
# COMPACT_ATOMS: atom_id res chain seq x y z
N MET A 1 26.20 2.29 -23.92
CA MET A 1 26.09 3.55 -23.15
C MET A 1 27.22 3.58 -22.12
N SER A 2 27.85 4.73 -21.89
CA SER A 2 29.00 4.85 -20.97
C SER A 2 28.60 4.63 -19.51
N THR A 3 29.40 3.87 -18.76
CA THR A 3 29.17 3.52 -17.35
C THR A 3 28.93 4.74 -16.46
N GLN A 4 29.61 5.86 -16.74
CA GLN A 4 29.44 7.13 -16.01
C GLN A 4 28.06 7.77 -16.18
N THR A 5 27.37 7.51 -17.29
CA THR A 5 26.02 8.06 -17.53
C THR A 5 25.00 7.30 -16.67
N VAL A 6 25.14 5.97 -16.57
CA VAL A 6 24.27 5.11 -15.76
C VAL A 6 24.38 5.44 -14.28
N GLU A 7 25.60 5.59 -13.75
CA GLU A 7 25.83 5.95 -12.34
C GLU A 7 25.22 7.31 -11.97
N ARG A 8 25.29 8.30 -12.88
CA ARG A 8 24.67 9.62 -12.67
C ARG A 8 23.15 9.55 -12.65
N GLU A 9 22.54 8.71 -13.48
CA GLU A 9 21.09 8.52 -13.50
C GLU A 9 20.60 7.81 -12.23
N LEU A 10 21.27 6.73 -11.81
CA LEU A 10 20.97 6.03 -10.56
C LEU A 10 21.07 6.96 -9.35
N ALA A 11 22.13 7.75 -9.24
CA ALA A 11 22.29 8.71 -8.15
C ALA A 11 21.21 9.81 -8.15
N LYS A 12 20.72 10.19 -9.33
CA LYS A 12 19.64 11.18 -9.48
C LYS A 12 18.29 10.59 -9.09
N GLU A 13 18.04 9.32 -9.38
CA GLU A 13 16.86 8.58 -8.92
C GLU A 13 16.88 8.41 -7.40
N GLU A 14 17.97 7.89 -6.83
CA GLU A 14 18.11 7.74 -5.36
C GLU A 14 17.87 9.06 -4.62
N LYS A 15 18.36 10.19 -5.17
CA LYS A 15 18.15 11.51 -4.59
C LYS A 15 16.68 11.95 -4.65
N LYS A 16 15.95 11.62 -5.72
CA LYS A 16 14.49 11.87 -5.81
C LYS A 16 13.72 10.99 -4.83
N THR A 17 14.10 9.72 -4.67
CA THR A 17 13.45 8.79 -3.75
C THR A 17 13.64 9.21 -2.29
N LYS A 18 14.84 9.67 -1.92
CA LYS A 18 15.14 10.23 -0.58
C LYS A 18 14.38 11.52 -0.27
N LEU A 19 14.06 12.31 -1.29
CA LEU A 19 13.25 13.53 -1.14
C LEU A 19 11.74 13.24 -1.11
N GLY A 20 11.36 12.00 -1.46
CA GLY A 20 10.00 11.53 -1.55
C GLY A 20 9.32 11.26 -0.21
N PHE A 21 8.00 11.23 -0.21
CA PHE A 21 7.23 10.83 0.97
C PHE A 21 7.29 9.30 1.08
N ASN A 22 7.70 8.78 2.23
CA ASN A 22 7.75 7.34 2.50
C ASN A 22 8.57 6.49 1.52
N GLY A 23 9.64 7.08 0.96
CA GLY A 23 10.46 6.40 -0.05
C GLY A 23 9.81 6.31 -1.43
N LEU A 24 8.75 7.09 -1.67
CA LEU A 24 8.09 7.23 -2.96
C LEU A 24 8.38 8.62 -3.53
N THR A 25 8.78 8.67 -4.79
CA THR A 25 8.81 9.94 -5.52
C THR A 25 7.41 10.54 -5.60
N PRO A 26 7.27 11.87 -5.78
CA PRO A 26 5.96 12.51 -5.93
C PRO A 26 5.10 11.87 -7.03
N SER A 27 5.71 11.43 -8.13
CA SER A 27 5.00 10.75 -9.23
C SER A 27 4.48 9.37 -8.82
N GLU A 28 5.25 8.58 -8.09
CA GLU A 28 4.83 7.26 -7.60
C GLU A 28 3.73 7.39 -6.56
N TRP A 29 3.88 8.34 -5.63
CA TRP A 29 2.84 8.62 -4.64
C TRP A 29 1.54 9.05 -5.34
N ALA A 30 1.64 9.96 -6.33
CA ALA A 30 0.49 10.39 -7.11
C ALA A 30 -0.12 9.25 -7.93
N LEU A 31 0.67 8.28 -8.40
CA LEU A 31 0.14 7.11 -9.10
C LEU A 31 -0.64 6.19 -8.16
N LEU A 32 -0.13 5.97 -6.94
CA LEU A 32 -0.82 5.20 -5.91
C LEU A 32 -2.09 5.89 -5.41
N SER A 33 -2.11 7.23 -5.40
CA SER A 33 -3.28 8.01 -5.02
C SER A 33 -4.32 8.15 -6.14
N LYS A 34 -3.96 7.85 -7.39
CA LYS A 34 -4.87 7.93 -8.53
C LYS A 34 -5.78 6.71 -8.58
N ASN A 35 -7.04 6.97 -8.89
CA ASN A 35 -7.97 5.95 -9.35
C ASN A 35 -7.66 5.64 -10.83
N VAL A 36 -7.95 4.41 -11.26
CA VAL A 36 -7.47 3.77 -12.50
C VAL A 36 -7.46 4.72 -13.71
N ILE A 37 -6.37 4.71 -14.48
CA ILE A 37 -6.15 5.54 -15.68
C ILE A 37 -6.54 4.73 -16.92
N THR A 38 -7.84 4.65 -17.20
CA THR A 38 -8.32 4.50 -18.58
C THR A 38 -8.98 5.83 -18.98
N GLU A 39 -9.06 6.15 -20.27
CA GLU A 39 -9.63 7.43 -20.75
C GLU A 39 -11.06 7.65 -20.22
N ASP A 40 -11.79 6.57 -19.96
CA ASP A 40 -13.16 6.57 -19.42
C ASP A 40 -13.23 6.71 -17.88
N ASP A 41 -12.15 6.39 -17.15
CA ASP A 41 -12.10 6.36 -15.67
C ASP A 41 -11.49 7.62 -15.02
N ILE A 42 -11.05 8.62 -15.80
CA ILE A 42 -10.33 9.82 -15.32
C ILE A 42 -11.08 10.60 -14.22
N LEU A 43 -12.41 10.44 -14.13
CA LEU A 43 -13.27 11.10 -13.13
C LEU A 43 -13.84 10.16 -12.07
N ASN A 44 -13.46 8.89 -12.05
CA ASN A 44 -14.02 7.90 -11.13
C ASN A 44 -13.22 7.88 -9.82
N PRO A 45 -13.78 8.28 -8.66
CA PRO A 45 -13.05 8.29 -7.38
C PRO A 45 -12.82 6.90 -6.78
N VAL A 46 -13.00 5.81 -7.55
CA VAL A 46 -13.08 4.43 -7.06
C VAL A 46 -11.87 3.60 -7.49
N TRP A 47 -11.24 2.93 -6.53
CA TRP A 47 -10.19 1.94 -6.78
C TRP A 47 -10.77 0.59 -7.21
N ASN A 48 -11.00 0.43 -8.51
CA ASN A 48 -11.59 -0.81 -9.07
C ASN A 48 -10.65 -2.02 -9.05
N ASP A 49 -9.33 -1.81 -8.92
CA ASP A 49 -8.31 -2.87 -9.00
C ASP A 49 -8.03 -3.59 -7.68
N LEU A 50 -8.69 -3.19 -6.59
CA LEU A 50 -8.42 -3.70 -5.24
C LEU A 50 -9.29 -4.91 -4.85
N SER A 51 -10.34 -5.17 -5.61
CA SER A 51 -11.23 -6.32 -5.39
C SER A 51 -10.45 -7.63 -5.51
N SER A 52 -10.63 -8.51 -4.52
CA SER A 52 -10.04 -9.85 -4.50
C SER A 52 -11.13 -10.88 -4.19
N PRO A 53 -11.07 -12.10 -4.78
CA PRO A 53 -11.99 -13.18 -4.41
C PRO A 53 -11.94 -13.44 -2.90
N ARG A 54 -13.11 -13.58 -2.27
CA ARG A 54 -13.21 -13.86 -0.84
C ARG A 54 -13.23 -15.37 -0.59
N ASN A 55 -12.43 -15.82 0.37
CA ASN A 55 -12.47 -17.21 0.84
C ASN A 55 -13.63 -17.43 1.85
N GLN A 56 -13.88 -18.69 2.23
CA GLN A 56 -14.98 -19.05 3.12
C GLN A 56 -14.94 -18.31 4.46
N TYR A 57 -13.75 -18.21 5.07
CA TYR A 57 -13.55 -17.51 6.34
C TYR A 57 -13.83 -16.00 6.25
N GLN A 58 -13.41 -15.38 5.15
CA GLN A 58 -13.70 -13.98 4.83
C GLN A 58 -15.20 -13.73 4.63
N LEU A 59 -15.92 -14.68 4.05
CA LEU A 59 -17.37 -14.58 3.89
C LEU A 59 -18.09 -14.72 5.24
N GLU A 60 -17.62 -15.60 6.13
CA GLU A 60 -18.17 -15.79 7.47
C GLU A 60 -18.00 -14.57 8.37
N HIS A 61 -16.85 -13.88 8.29
CA HIS A 61 -16.61 -12.61 8.99
C HIS A 61 -17.38 -11.42 8.40
N GLY A 62 -17.81 -11.50 7.13
CA GLY A 62 -18.77 -10.60 6.50
C GLY A 62 -18.23 -9.23 6.05
N ALA A 63 -17.48 -8.53 6.90
CA ALA A 63 -17.06 -7.13 6.71
C ALA A 63 -15.54 -6.98 6.54
N VAL A 64 -14.95 -7.75 5.65
CA VAL A 64 -13.49 -7.80 5.44
C VAL A 64 -13.05 -7.02 4.22
N TYR A 65 -12.04 -6.17 4.42
CA TYR A 65 -11.35 -5.48 3.34
C TYR A 65 -10.22 -6.33 2.73
N PRO A 66 -9.93 -6.17 1.42
CA PRO A 66 -8.83 -6.87 0.76
C PRO A 66 -7.46 -6.46 1.29
N VAL A 67 -6.51 -7.40 1.39
CA VAL A 67 -5.11 -7.13 1.78
C VAL A 67 -4.46 -6.08 0.86
N LYS A 68 -4.73 -6.15 -0.44
CA LYS A 68 -4.20 -5.21 -1.45
C LYS A 68 -4.58 -3.75 -1.16
N LEU A 69 -5.76 -3.51 -0.57
CA LEU A 69 -6.17 -2.17 -0.15
C LEU A 69 -5.28 -1.66 1.00
N CYS A 70 -5.06 -2.49 2.01
CA CYS A 70 -4.17 -2.17 3.13
C CYS A 70 -2.74 -1.92 2.66
N GLU A 71 -2.21 -2.76 1.76
CA GLU A 71 -0.86 -2.60 1.22
C GLU A 71 -0.69 -1.25 0.52
N ARG A 72 -1.66 -0.85 -0.31
CA ARG A 72 -1.64 0.46 -0.97
C ARG A 72 -1.59 1.59 0.05
N LEU A 73 -2.45 1.56 1.07
CA LEU A 73 -2.52 2.60 2.10
C LEU A 73 -1.24 2.65 2.96
N ILE A 74 -0.76 1.50 3.44
CA ILE A 74 0.45 1.39 4.25
C ILE A 74 1.65 1.91 3.47
N LYS A 75 1.79 1.54 2.20
CA LYS A 75 2.88 2.01 1.34
C LYS A 75 2.84 3.53 1.13
N MET A 76 1.65 4.10 0.99
CA MET A 76 1.49 5.54 0.82
C MET A 76 1.78 6.33 2.11
N TYR A 77 1.43 5.80 3.28
CA TYR A 77 1.39 6.56 4.53
C TYR A 77 2.39 6.11 5.62
N SER A 78 3.24 5.13 5.35
CA SER A 78 4.32 4.70 6.26
C SER A 78 5.60 4.34 5.51
N LYS A 79 6.76 4.40 6.19
CA LYS A 79 8.04 3.84 5.73
C LYS A 79 8.21 2.40 6.18
N GLU A 80 9.17 1.70 5.60
CA GLU A 80 9.63 0.42 6.15
C GLU A 80 10.06 0.60 7.62
N GLU A 81 9.83 -0.44 8.42
CA GLU A 81 10.05 -0.48 9.88
C GLU A 81 9.14 0.44 10.71
N ASP A 82 8.25 1.24 10.10
CA ASP A 82 7.20 1.95 10.86
C ASP A 82 6.22 0.96 11.49
N THR A 83 5.54 1.41 12.55
CA THR A 83 4.49 0.64 13.23
C THR A 83 3.10 1.09 12.78
N ILE A 84 2.32 0.14 12.27
CA ILE A 84 0.92 0.32 11.91
C ILE A 84 0.04 -0.09 13.08
N PHE A 85 -0.84 0.80 13.51
CA PHE A 85 -1.84 0.49 14.54
C PHE A 85 -3.22 0.36 13.93
N ASP A 86 -3.87 -0.78 14.15
CA ASP A 86 -5.25 -1.05 13.74
C ASP A 86 -6.13 -1.36 14.97
N PRO A 87 -6.97 -0.41 15.43
CA PRO A 87 -7.80 -0.62 16.61
C PRO A 87 -8.96 -1.61 16.36
N PHE A 88 -9.25 -1.97 15.12
CA PHE A 88 -10.36 -2.86 14.71
C PHE A 88 -9.84 -3.93 13.74
N LEU A 89 -8.93 -4.77 14.23
CA LEU A 89 -8.11 -5.65 13.40
C LEU A 89 -8.93 -6.67 12.59
N GLY A 90 -10.11 -7.07 13.07
CA GLY A 90 -10.96 -8.07 12.43
C GLY A 90 -10.17 -9.35 12.11
N ILE A 91 -10.14 -9.74 10.84
CA ILE A 91 -9.39 -10.93 10.40
C ILE A 91 -7.88 -10.71 10.20
N GLY A 92 -7.37 -9.51 10.44
CA GLY A 92 -5.94 -9.20 10.34
C GLY A 92 -5.43 -8.81 8.96
N SER A 93 -6.29 -8.41 8.02
CA SER A 93 -5.85 -7.94 6.68
C SER A 93 -4.78 -6.83 6.75
N THR A 94 -4.88 -5.92 7.74
CA THR A 94 -3.88 -4.86 7.97
C THR A 94 -2.54 -5.41 8.44
N MET A 95 -2.56 -6.42 9.33
CA MET A 95 -1.34 -7.06 9.85
C MET A 95 -0.61 -7.82 8.74
N ILE A 96 -1.35 -8.55 7.90
CA ILE A 96 -0.77 -9.23 6.73
C ILE A 96 -0.13 -8.22 5.78
N ALA A 97 -0.83 -7.14 5.45
CA ALA A 97 -0.32 -6.09 4.57
C ALA A 97 0.93 -5.39 5.14
N ALA A 98 0.94 -5.10 6.45
CA ALA A 98 2.09 -4.51 7.12
C ALA A 98 3.31 -5.45 7.03
N GLN A 99 3.12 -6.75 7.30
CA GLN A 99 4.18 -7.75 7.19
C GLN A 99 4.72 -7.87 5.76
N ASN A 100 3.84 -7.93 4.75
CA ASN A 100 4.23 -7.99 3.34
C ASN A 100 5.08 -6.79 2.90
N LEU A 101 4.91 -5.65 3.58
CA LEU A 101 5.61 -4.41 3.31
C LEU A 101 6.77 -4.16 4.28
N ASN A 102 7.19 -5.10 5.12
CA ASN A 102 8.26 -4.87 6.12
C ASN A 102 7.92 -3.70 7.08
N ARG A 103 6.71 -3.71 7.63
CA ARG A 103 6.28 -2.83 8.73
C ARG A 103 5.91 -3.67 9.95
N HIS A 104 6.02 -3.08 11.13
CA HIS A 104 5.45 -3.67 12.34
C HIS A 104 3.94 -3.42 12.38
N CYS A 105 3.18 -4.28 13.05
CA CYS A 105 1.75 -4.08 13.25
C CYS A 105 1.33 -4.42 14.67
N ILE A 106 0.52 -3.54 15.25
CA ILE A 106 -0.18 -3.75 16.51
C ILE A 106 -1.65 -3.59 16.20
N GLY A 107 -2.49 -4.49 16.70
CA GLY A 107 -3.92 -4.33 16.54
C GLY A 107 -4.72 -4.92 17.69
N THR A 108 -5.95 -4.45 17.81
CA THR A 108 -6.91 -4.94 18.79
C THR A 108 -8.17 -5.42 18.10
N GLU A 109 -8.76 -6.48 18.63
CA GLU A 109 -10.07 -6.97 18.21
C GLU A 109 -10.79 -7.49 19.46
N LEU A 110 -12.07 -7.15 19.60
CA LEU A 110 -12.89 -7.57 20.73
C LEU A 110 -13.39 -8.99 20.56
N ASN A 111 -13.64 -9.39 19.31
CA ASN A 111 -14.07 -10.74 19.00
C ASN A 111 -12.87 -11.70 19.05
N PRO A 112 -12.89 -12.74 19.91
CA PRO A 112 -11.83 -13.74 19.93
C PRO A 112 -11.85 -14.69 18.71
N LYS A 113 -12.85 -14.58 17.83
CA LYS A 113 -13.04 -15.38 16.62
C LYS A 113 -12.82 -14.53 15.38
#